data_AF-A0A7K4ABL6-F1
#
_entry.id   AF-A0A7K4ABL6-F1
#
_cell.length_a   1.000
_cell.length_b   1.000
_cell.length_c   1.000
_cell.angle_alpha   90.00
_cell.angle_beta   90.00
_cell.angle_gamma   90.00
#
_symmetry.space_group_name_H-M   'P 1'
#
loop_
_entity.id
_entity.type
_entity.pdbx_description
1 polymer ?
#
loop_
_entity_poly.entity_id
_entity_poly.type
_entity_poly.pdbx_seq_one_letter_code
_entity_poly.pdbx_strand_id
1 'polypeptide(L)'
;MRLWQFGRLSGNSIKIDRDIGGPLGLIDGSQVFSTMFRYDREDTSSHEIVISTFGPEDYRLLYELTINMIDRPGACAQASKFLADRNVDILNSDSMSMISGVMMVWKMLVDLSYFGEPDDLIAEFSSVKRNSPSSLDKIDSMRLKESNIADRFSKGSAPSSRTVKTSIIKRKSRTPSQMRKSTFEIPEEFMTELGDVVDGRP
;
A
#
# COMPACT_ATOMS: atom_id res chain seq x y z
N MET A 1 9.55 -2.39 4.08
CA MET A 1 9.70 -2.57 5.55
C MET A 1 8.38 -3.11 6.09
N ARG A 2 8.36 -4.00 7.09
CA ARG A 2 7.11 -4.40 7.78
C ARG A 2 7.15 -3.82 9.19
N LEU A 3 6.14 -3.03 9.54
CA LEU A 3 5.95 -2.47 10.88
C LEU A 3 4.95 -3.34 11.63
N TRP A 4 5.20 -3.58 12.92
CA TRP A 4 4.36 -4.46 13.74
C TRP A 4 4.16 -3.84 15.11
N GLN A 5 2.93 -3.92 15.62
CA GLN A 5 2.55 -3.56 16.98
C GLN A 5 1.63 -4.66 17.50
N PHE A 6 1.80 -4.99 18.78
CA PHE A 6 0.84 -5.78 19.51
C PHE A 6 -0.09 -4.82 20.24
N GLY A 7 -1.35 -4.80 19.81
CA GLY A 7 -2.40 -4.02 20.44
C GLY A 7 -3.31 -4.90 21.28
N ARG A 8 -4.25 -4.28 21.97
CA ARG A 8 -5.43 -4.95 22.52
C ARG A 8 -6.65 -4.24 21.99
N LEU A 9 -7.74 -4.97 21.84
CA LEU A 9 -9.04 -4.37 21.63
C LEU A 9 -9.40 -3.53 22.86
N SER A 10 -9.90 -2.31 22.62
CA SER A 10 -10.43 -1.39 23.63
C SER A 10 -11.86 -1.05 23.26
N GLY A 11 -12.82 -1.79 23.84
CA GLY A 11 -14.22 -1.74 23.46
C GLY A 11 -14.41 -2.20 22.01
N ASN A 12 -14.75 -1.28 21.10
CA ASN A 12 -14.88 -1.53 19.66
C ASN A 12 -13.75 -0.87 18.85
N SER A 13 -12.63 -0.50 19.48
CA SER A 13 -11.57 0.26 18.83
C SER A 13 -10.19 -0.36 19.03
N ILE A 14 -9.32 -0.16 18.05
CA ILE A 14 -7.90 -0.52 18.11
C ILE A 14 -7.08 0.75 18.03
N LYS A 15 -6.15 0.92 18.97
CA LYS A 15 -5.18 2.01 18.94
C LYS A 15 -4.04 1.66 17.98
N ILE A 16 -3.72 2.59 17.09
CA ILE A 16 -2.58 2.51 16.18
C ILE A 16 -1.52 3.47 16.67
N ASP A 17 -0.36 2.96 17.08
CA ASP A 17 0.71 3.80 17.59
C ASP A 17 1.32 4.64 16.48
N ARG A 18 1.84 5.82 16.86
CA ARG A 18 2.38 6.81 15.91
C ARG A 18 3.52 6.26 15.05
N ASP A 19 4.31 5.35 15.59
CA ASP A 19 5.44 4.72 14.89
C ASP A 19 4.98 3.85 13.71
N ILE A 20 3.73 3.37 13.74
CA ILE A 20 3.08 2.65 12.64
C ILE A 20 2.18 3.59 11.85
N GLY A 21 1.31 4.33 12.53
CA GLY A 21 0.30 5.15 11.90
C GLY A 21 0.87 6.30 11.09
N GLY A 22 1.95 6.93 11.54
CA GLY A 22 2.61 8.03 10.81
C GLY A 22 3.11 7.61 9.43
N PRO A 23 4.01 6.62 9.33
CA PRO A 23 4.52 6.14 8.04
C PRO A 23 3.45 5.59 7.10
N LEU A 24 2.35 5.05 7.64
CA LEU A 24 1.26 4.48 6.86
C LEU A 24 0.14 5.48 6.54
N GLY A 25 0.26 6.75 6.95
CA GLY A 25 -0.79 7.75 6.74
C GLY A 25 -2.07 7.51 7.54
N LEU A 26 -2.03 6.63 8.55
CA LEU A 26 -3.14 6.34 9.47
C LEU A 26 -3.13 7.33 10.64
N ILE A 27 -3.18 8.62 10.32
CA ILE A 27 -3.20 9.73 11.28
C ILE A 27 -4.63 10.26 11.48
N ASP A 28 -4.83 11.08 12.50
CA ASP A 28 -6.14 11.66 12.77
C ASP A 28 -6.65 12.48 11.59
N GLY A 29 -7.92 12.25 11.24
CA GLY A 29 -8.57 12.86 10.09
C GLY A 29 -8.51 12.02 8.81
N SER A 30 -7.58 11.07 8.70
CA SER A 30 -7.48 10.18 7.53
C SER A 30 -8.74 9.36 7.33
N GLN A 31 -9.16 9.25 6.08
CA GLN A 31 -10.20 8.32 5.65
C GLN A 31 -9.57 6.96 5.39
N VAL A 32 -10.13 5.92 6.01
CA VAL A 32 -9.64 4.56 5.92
C VAL A 32 -10.74 3.60 5.52
N PHE A 33 -10.45 2.80 4.50
CA PHE A 33 -11.25 1.69 4.06
C PHE A 33 -10.83 0.43 4.82
N SER A 34 -11.78 -0.45 5.07
CA SER A 34 -11.52 -1.65 5.82
C SER A 34 -12.31 -2.83 5.27
N THR A 35 -11.67 -3.99 5.22
CA THR A 35 -12.33 -5.28 4.99
C THR A 35 -11.93 -6.25 6.08
N MET A 36 -12.77 -7.23 6.38
CA MET A 36 -12.44 -8.32 7.29
C MET A 36 -12.44 -9.64 6.54
N PHE A 37 -11.49 -10.50 6.90
CA PHE A 37 -11.43 -11.89 6.46
C PHE A 37 -11.46 -12.81 7.67
N ARG A 38 -12.22 -13.90 7.55
CA ARG A 38 -12.16 -15.04 8.46
C ARG A 38 -11.40 -16.18 7.81
N TYR A 39 -10.48 -16.77 8.55
CA TYR A 39 -9.70 -17.94 8.17
C TYR A 39 -10.07 -19.11 9.05
N ASP A 40 -10.66 -20.14 8.45
CA ASP A 40 -11.05 -21.37 9.13
C ASP A 40 -10.08 -22.49 8.77
N ARG A 41 -9.52 -23.16 9.78
CA ARG A 41 -8.68 -24.35 9.64
C ARG A 41 -9.05 -25.37 10.72
N GLU A 42 -9.59 -26.50 10.28
CA GLU A 42 -10.06 -27.57 11.16
C GLU A 42 -10.97 -26.98 12.27
N ASP A 43 -10.54 -27.03 13.53
CA ASP A 43 -11.30 -26.54 14.69
C ASP A 43 -10.87 -25.15 15.17
N THR A 44 -10.07 -24.43 14.36
CA THR A 44 -9.57 -23.09 14.68
C THR A 44 -10.04 -22.07 13.66
N SER A 45 -10.44 -20.90 14.15
CA SER A 45 -10.75 -19.73 13.32
C SER A 45 -9.90 -18.54 13.75
N SER A 46 -9.54 -17.70 12.78
CA SER A 46 -8.84 -16.45 13.02
C SER A 46 -9.36 -15.37 12.09
N HIS A 47 -9.14 -14.11 12.46
CA HIS A 47 -9.65 -12.97 11.72
C HIS A 47 -8.51 -12.03 11.34
N GLU A 48 -8.61 -11.40 10.17
CA GLU A 48 -7.75 -10.29 9.75
C GLU A 48 -8.65 -9.12 9.37
N ILE A 49 -8.30 -7.94 9.87
CA ILE A 49 -8.85 -6.68 9.38
C ILE A 49 -7.76 -6.00 8.56
N VAL A 50 -8.02 -5.81 7.27
CA VAL A 50 -7.13 -5.05 6.39
C VAL A 50 -7.65 -3.62 6.35
N ILE A 51 -6.79 -2.67 6.71
CA ILE A 51 -7.08 -1.23 6.70
C ILE A 51 -6.22 -0.58 5.62
N SER A 52 -6.80 0.34 4.87
CA SER A 52 -6.09 1.10 3.85
C SER A 52 -6.60 2.54 3.73
N THR A 53 -5.71 3.47 3.44
CA THR A 53 -6.06 4.86 3.08
C THR A 53 -6.56 5.00 1.64
N PHE A 54 -6.47 3.95 0.83
CA PHE A 54 -6.92 3.93 -0.56
C PHE A 54 -8.12 2.98 -0.69
N GLY A 55 -9.11 3.39 -1.48
CA GLY A 55 -10.32 2.60 -1.68
C GLY A 55 -10.04 1.37 -2.53
N PRO A 56 -10.80 0.27 -2.33
CA PRO A 56 -10.70 -0.92 -3.19
C PRO A 56 -10.98 -0.64 -4.68
N GLU A 57 -11.76 0.41 -4.96
CA GLU A 57 -12.11 0.86 -6.32
C GLU A 57 -10.96 1.65 -6.99
N ASP A 58 -10.08 2.23 -6.18
CA ASP A 58 -8.96 3.09 -6.61
C ASP A 58 -7.74 2.25 -7.05
N TYR A 59 -7.77 0.94 -6.83
CA TYR A 59 -6.67 0.01 -7.07
C TYR A 59 -6.70 -0.66 -8.44
N ARG A 60 -6.79 0.09 -9.53
CA ARG A 60 -6.97 -0.54 -10.85
C ARG A 60 -5.66 -0.99 -11.48
N LEU A 61 -4.63 -0.14 -11.49
CA LEU A 61 -3.32 -0.44 -12.09
C LEU A 61 -2.18 -0.03 -11.16
N LEU A 62 -2.03 -0.75 -10.05
CA LEU A 62 -0.98 -0.49 -9.08
C LEU A 62 0.30 -1.27 -9.39
N TYR A 63 1.44 -0.57 -9.38
CA TYR A 63 2.75 -1.15 -9.64
C TYR A 63 3.79 -0.75 -8.60
N GLU A 64 4.67 -1.69 -8.27
CA GLU A 64 5.95 -1.39 -7.63
C GLU A 64 6.91 -0.85 -8.71
N LEU A 65 7.19 0.45 -8.66
CA LEU A 65 8.16 1.11 -9.53
C LEU A 65 9.49 1.26 -8.79
N THR A 66 10.58 0.80 -9.41
CA THR A 66 11.95 0.98 -8.91
C THR A 66 12.77 1.76 -9.91
N ILE A 67 13.35 2.88 -9.48
CA ILE A 67 14.28 3.67 -10.27
C ILE A 67 15.66 3.62 -9.59
N ASN A 68 16.68 3.20 -10.33
CA ASN A 68 18.08 3.34 -9.92
C ASN A 68 18.65 4.58 -10.60
N MET A 69 19.33 5.43 -9.83
CA MET A 69 19.84 6.71 -10.30
C MET A 69 21.12 7.08 -9.55
N ILE A 70 21.87 8.05 -10.10
CA ILE A 70 23.03 8.60 -9.40
C ILE A 70 22.60 9.35 -8.15
N ASP A 71 23.35 9.21 -7.07
CA ASP A 71 23.06 9.93 -5.81
C ASP A 71 23.61 11.36 -5.88
N ARG A 72 22.90 12.23 -6.63
CA ARG A 72 23.24 13.65 -6.79
C ARG A 72 21.99 14.54 -6.86
N PRO A 73 22.11 15.83 -6.50
CA PRO A 73 21.02 16.79 -6.66
C PRO A 73 20.43 16.77 -8.07
N GLY A 74 19.10 16.77 -8.13
CA GLY A 74 18.34 16.75 -9.39
C GLY A 74 17.98 15.36 -9.92
N ALA A 75 18.54 14.26 -9.38
CA ALA A 75 18.19 12.92 -9.84
C ALA A 75 16.71 12.58 -9.59
N CYS A 76 16.22 12.74 -8.36
CA CYS A 76 14.78 12.58 -8.05
C CYS A 76 13.90 13.57 -8.83
N ALA A 77 14.39 14.78 -9.12
CA ALA A 77 13.63 15.77 -9.87
C ALA A 77 13.44 15.38 -11.34
N GLN A 78 14.46 14.79 -11.98
CA GLN A 78 14.32 14.22 -13.33
C GLN A 78 13.35 13.04 -13.34
N ALA A 79 13.49 12.14 -12.36
CA ALA A 79 12.61 10.99 -12.22
C ALA A 79 11.15 11.40 -11.99
N SER A 80 10.90 12.31 -11.04
CA SER A 80 9.55 12.79 -10.74
C SER A 80 8.96 13.56 -11.91
N LYS A 81 9.75 14.37 -12.63
CA LYS A 81 9.28 15.05 -13.84
C LYS A 81 8.87 14.07 -14.93
N PHE A 82 9.69 13.04 -15.19
CA PHE A 82 9.37 12.02 -16.18
C PHE A 82 8.03 11.33 -15.89
N LEU A 83 7.78 11.00 -14.62
CA LEU A 83 6.54 10.38 -14.15
C LEU A 83 5.34 11.35 -14.19
N ALA A 84 5.54 12.59 -13.73
CA ALA A 84 4.50 13.62 -13.70
C ALA A 84 4.03 14.00 -15.11
N ASP A 85 4.95 14.14 -16.07
CA ASP A 85 4.63 14.42 -17.48
C ASP A 85 3.78 13.29 -18.13
N ARG A 86 3.66 12.14 -17.46
CA ARG A 86 2.91 10.94 -17.88
C ARG A 86 1.70 10.63 -17.00
N ASN A 87 1.32 11.55 -16.11
CA ASN A 87 0.22 11.36 -15.17
C ASN A 87 0.36 10.09 -14.30
N VAL A 88 1.59 9.69 -13.98
CA VAL A 88 1.84 8.61 -13.03
C VAL A 88 1.73 9.18 -11.61
N ASP A 89 0.80 8.65 -10.82
CA ASP A 89 0.60 9.09 -9.45
C ASP A 89 1.45 8.25 -8.48
N ILE A 90 2.13 8.91 -7.55
CA ILE A 90 2.98 8.26 -6.55
C ILE A 90 2.19 8.18 -5.24
N LEU A 91 1.70 6.97 -4.93
CA LEU A 91 0.89 6.73 -3.74
C LEU A 91 1.74 6.62 -2.47
N ASN A 92 2.91 6.00 -2.59
CA ASN A 92 3.88 5.87 -1.52
C ASN A 92 5.27 5.76 -2.11
N SER A 93 6.30 6.25 -1.40
CA SER A 93 7.67 6.09 -1.87
C SER A 93 8.68 6.07 -0.74
N ASP A 94 9.80 5.41 -1.00
CA ASP A 94 10.97 5.39 -0.14
C ASP A 94 12.24 5.42 -0.99
N SER A 95 13.16 6.32 -0.64
CA SER A 95 14.42 6.52 -1.35
C SER A 95 15.59 6.24 -0.43
N MET A 96 16.59 5.53 -0.95
CA MET A 96 17.76 5.12 -0.17
C MET A 96 19.04 5.33 -0.99
N SER A 97 19.99 6.08 -0.43
CA SER A 97 21.36 6.11 -0.92
C SER A 97 22.03 4.76 -0.65
N MET A 98 22.33 4.02 -1.72
CA MET A 98 23.00 2.72 -1.64
C MET A 98 24.49 2.90 -1.37
N ILE A 99 25.10 3.83 -2.10
CA ILE A 99 26.49 4.26 -1.93
C ILE A 99 26.45 5.79 -2.02
N SER A 100 26.71 6.45 -0.88
CA SER A 100 26.62 7.90 -0.74
C SER A 100 27.37 8.63 -1.86
N GLY A 101 26.67 9.51 -2.58
CA GLY A 101 27.24 10.32 -3.67
C GLY A 101 27.52 9.56 -4.99
N VAL A 102 27.22 8.26 -5.02
CA VAL A 102 27.44 7.39 -6.19
C VAL A 102 26.10 6.88 -6.72
N MET A 103 25.31 6.19 -5.89
CA MET A 103 24.10 5.50 -6.34
C MET A 103 23.00 5.54 -5.29
N MET A 104 21.79 5.81 -5.74
CA MET A 104 20.58 5.74 -4.94
C MET A 104 19.50 4.93 -5.66
N VAL A 105 18.59 4.36 -4.88
CA VAL A 105 17.40 3.69 -5.37
C VAL A 105 16.17 4.40 -4.83
N TRP A 106 15.20 4.63 -5.70
CA TRP A 106 13.89 5.13 -5.31
C TRP A 106 12.85 4.07 -5.64
N LYS A 107 12.16 3.58 -4.62
CA LYS A 107 11.08 2.60 -4.73
C LYS A 107 9.76 3.29 -4.45
N MET A 108 8.77 3.02 -5.29
CA MET A 108 7.47 3.66 -5.23
C MET A 108 6.38 2.62 -5.42
N LEU A 109 5.25 2.82 -4.74
CA LEU A 109 3.96 2.30 -5.17
C LEU A 109 3.32 3.39 -6.03
N VAL A 110 3.04 3.06 -7.29
CA VAL A 110 2.45 4.00 -8.24
C VAL A 110 1.12 3.52 -8.75
N ASP A 111 0.24 4.46 -9.08
CA ASP A 111 -0.98 4.21 -9.85
C ASP A 111 -0.75 4.63 -11.31
N LEU A 112 -0.90 3.66 -12.22
CA LEU A 112 -0.77 3.86 -13.67
C LEU A 112 -2.13 4.02 -14.38
N SER A 113 -3.23 4.07 -13.63
CA SER A 113 -4.60 4.12 -14.18
C SER A 113 -4.85 5.29 -15.13
N TYR A 114 -4.12 6.41 -14.97
CA TYR A 114 -4.22 7.61 -15.82
C TYR A 114 -3.14 7.69 -16.91
N PHE A 115 -2.19 6.76 -16.93
CA PHE A 115 -1.17 6.68 -17.95
C PHE A 115 -1.61 5.77 -19.10
N GLY A 116 -1.91 4.50 -18.81
CA GLY A 116 -2.18 3.48 -19.82
C GLY A 116 -1.46 2.16 -19.53
N GLU A 117 -0.98 1.48 -20.58
CA GLU A 117 -0.35 0.17 -20.46
C GLU A 117 1.04 0.26 -19.79
N PRO A 118 1.33 -0.54 -18.75
CA PRO A 118 2.59 -0.46 -18.01
C PRO A 118 3.85 -0.64 -18.86
N ASP A 119 3.79 -1.50 -19.88
CA ASP A 119 4.92 -1.77 -20.78
C ASP A 119 5.29 -0.52 -21.62
N ASP A 120 4.30 0.31 -21.95
CA ASP A 120 4.53 1.57 -22.67
C ASP A 120 5.35 2.54 -21.84
N LEU A 121 5.22 2.54 -20.50
CA LEU A 121 6.01 3.41 -19.63
C LEU A 121 7.51 3.07 -19.72
N ILE A 122 7.85 1.78 -19.76
CA ILE A 122 9.23 1.31 -19.90
C ILE A 122 9.76 1.62 -21.31
N ALA A 123 8.93 1.46 -22.34
CA ALA A 123 9.27 1.77 -23.71
C ALA A 123 9.55 3.28 -23.89
N GLU A 124 8.70 4.13 -23.32
CA GLU A 124 8.85 5.59 -23.31
C GLU A 124 10.10 6.03 -22.56
N PHE A 125 10.37 5.48 -21.37
CA PHE A 125 11.61 5.74 -20.64
C PHE A 125 12.84 5.46 -21.50
N SER A 126 12.85 4.30 -22.15
CA SER A 126 13.93 3.88 -23.04
C SER A 126 14.06 4.80 -24.25
N SER A 127 12.94 5.28 -24.79
CA SER A 127 12.88 6.23 -25.91
C SER A 127 13.44 7.60 -25.51
N VAL A 128 13.00 8.16 -24.37
CA VAL A 128 13.48 9.45 -23.87
C VAL A 128 14.97 9.40 -23.55
N LYS A 129 15.46 8.31 -22.95
CA LYS A 129 16.89 8.14 -22.66
C LYS A 129 17.76 8.12 -23.92
N ARG A 130 17.24 7.62 -25.05
CA ARG A 130 17.92 7.66 -26.36
C ARG A 130 17.82 9.03 -27.05
N ASN A 131 16.63 9.64 -27.05
CA ASN A 131 16.34 10.81 -27.86
C ASN A 131 16.60 12.15 -27.15
N SER A 132 16.66 12.15 -25.82
CA SER A 132 16.90 13.35 -25.01
C SER A 132 17.72 13.01 -23.77
N PRO A 133 19.01 12.63 -23.94
CA PRO A 133 19.81 12.06 -22.85
C PRO A 133 19.91 12.96 -21.63
N SER A 134 19.94 14.28 -21.80
CA SER A 134 20.04 15.26 -20.71
C SER A 134 18.81 15.33 -19.80
N SER A 135 17.67 14.81 -20.24
CA SER A 135 16.45 14.80 -19.41
C SER A 135 16.43 13.69 -18.36
N LEU A 136 17.18 12.60 -18.61
CA LEU A 136 17.28 11.41 -17.75
C LEU A 136 18.74 10.97 -17.56
N ASP A 137 19.70 11.88 -17.69
CA ASP A 137 21.15 11.59 -17.61
C ASP A 137 21.55 11.06 -16.23
N LYS A 138 20.75 11.38 -15.22
CA LYS A 138 20.98 10.97 -13.83
C LYS A 138 20.31 9.65 -13.49
N ILE A 139 19.51 9.09 -14.38
CA ILE A 139 18.70 7.90 -14.13
C ILE A 139 19.29 6.72 -14.89
N ASP A 140 19.68 5.67 -14.17
CA ASP A 140 20.32 4.49 -14.77
C ASP A 140 19.29 3.53 -15.36
N SER A 141 18.27 3.19 -14.58
CA SER A 141 17.26 2.22 -14.98
C SER A 141 15.93 2.42 -14.27
N MET A 142 14.87 1.96 -14.92
CA MET A 142 13.51 1.93 -14.40
C MET A 142 12.98 0.50 -14.54
N ARG A 143 12.32 -0.01 -13.51
CA ARG A 143 11.67 -1.33 -13.51
C ARG A 143 10.30 -1.23 -12.88
N LEU A 144 9.33 -1.85 -13.55
CA LEU A 144 7.97 -2.03 -13.05
C LEU A 144 7.76 -3.49 -12.66
N LYS A 145 6.96 -3.68 -11.62
CA LYS A 145 6.44 -4.98 -11.21
C LYS A 145 5.02 -4.78 -10.71
N GLU A 146 4.10 -5.63 -11.14
CA GLU A 146 2.70 -5.57 -10.70
C GLU A 146 2.60 -5.66 -9.18
N SER A 147 1.78 -4.79 -8.58
CA SER A 147 1.54 -4.78 -7.15
C SER A 147 0.30 -5.61 -6.81
N ASN A 148 0.48 -6.58 -5.94
CA ASN A 148 -0.62 -7.39 -5.40
C ASN A 148 -1.18 -6.79 -4.10
N ILE A 149 -1.04 -5.47 -3.88
CA ILE A 149 -1.56 -4.85 -2.66
C ILE A 149 -3.10 -4.89 -2.61
N ALA A 150 -3.74 -4.74 -3.78
CA ALA A 150 -5.19 -4.88 -3.94
C ALA A 150 -5.68 -6.29 -3.62
N ASP A 151 -4.86 -7.32 -3.88
CA ASP A 151 -5.18 -8.71 -3.57
C ASP A 151 -5.30 -8.92 -2.06
N ARG A 152 -4.50 -8.24 -1.23
CA ARG A 152 -4.65 -8.32 0.24
C ARG A 152 -6.00 -7.76 0.68
N PHE A 153 -6.46 -6.68 0.07
CA PHE A 153 -7.75 -6.08 0.37
C PHE A 153 -8.95 -6.87 -0.19
N SER A 154 -8.78 -7.66 -1.26
CA SER A 154 -9.90 -8.35 -1.92
C SER A 154 -9.96 -9.85 -1.63
N LYS A 155 -8.80 -10.48 -1.41
CA LYS A 155 -8.62 -11.93 -1.28
C LYS A 155 -8.07 -12.34 0.10
N GLY A 156 -7.50 -11.41 0.86
CA GLY A 156 -6.95 -11.66 2.19
C GLY A 156 -5.56 -12.30 2.16
N SER A 157 -5.17 -12.87 3.30
CA SER A 157 -3.83 -13.37 3.56
C SER A 157 -3.52 -14.75 3.00
N ALA A 158 -4.54 -15.61 2.87
CA ALA A 158 -4.40 -17.01 2.49
C ALA A 158 -5.38 -17.46 1.38
N PRO A 159 -5.56 -16.71 0.29
CA PRO A 159 -6.63 -16.98 -0.69
C PRO A 159 -6.50 -18.28 -1.46
N SER A 160 -5.27 -18.76 -1.66
CA SER A 160 -4.98 -19.99 -2.43
C SER A 160 -4.62 -21.18 -1.53
N SER A 161 -4.88 -21.09 -0.22
CA SER A 161 -4.57 -22.17 0.70
C SER A 161 -5.51 -23.37 0.49
N ARG A 162 -4.94 -24.57 0.45
CA ARG A 162 -5.72 -25.84 0.40
C ARG A 162 -6.22 -26.27 1.78
N THR A 163 -5.61 -25.77 2.85
CA THR A 163 -5.87 -26.17 4.24
C THR A 163 -6.59 -25.10 5.05
N VAL A 164 -6.63 -23.86 4.55
CA VAL A 164 -7.27 -22.73 5.22
C VAL A 164 -8.37 -22.19 4.32
N LYS A 165 -9.62 -22.22 4.80
CA LYS A 165 -10.75 -21.64 4.10
C LYS A 165 -10.82 -20.15 4.43
N THR A 166 -10.75 -19.30 3.41
CA THR A 166 -10.85 -17.84 3.55
C THR A 166 -12.27 -17.37 3.21
N SER A 167 -12.90 -16.61 4.10
CA SER A 167 -14.22 -16.01 3.89
C SER A 167 -14.15 -14.50 4.09
N ILE A 168 -14.67 -13.72 3.14
CA ILE A 168 -14.72 -12.25 3.24
C ILE A 168 -15.98 -11.81 4.01
N ILE A 169 -15.80 -10.93 4.98
CA ILE A 169 -16.87 -10.28 5.73
C ILE A 169 -16.97 -8.84 5.23
N LYS A 170 -17.97 -8.59 4.39
CA LYS A 170 -18.18 -7.28 3.77
C LYS A 170 -19.04 -6.40 4.67
N ARG A 171 -18.67 -5.13 4.78
CA ARG A 171 -19.52 -4.09 5.37
C ARG A 171 -20.76 -3.87 4.49
N LYS A 172 -21.89 -3.53 5.12
CA LYS A 172 -23.09 -3.12 4.39
C LYS A 172 -22.88 -1.77 3.69
N SER A 173 -22.08 -0.89 4.32
CA SER A 173 -21.68 0.39 3.75
C SER A 173 -20.21 0.38 3.31
N ARG A 174 -19.93 0.88 2.10
CA ARG A 174 -18.57 1.08 1.57
C ARG A 174 -17.93 2.41 1.99
N THR A 175 -18.58 3.17 2.87
CA THR A 175 -18.06 4.45 3.33
C THR A 175 -16.78 4.25 4.14
N PRO A 176 -15.71 5.03 3.88
CA PRO A 176 -14.52 4.97 4.71
C PRO A 176 -14.84 5.39 6.15
N SER A 177 -14.17 4.74 7.10
CA SER A 177 -14.14 5.19 8.49
C SER A 177 -13.12 6.32 8.62
N GLN A 178 -13.28 7.20 9.62
CA GLN A 178 -12.31 8.26 9.87
C GLN A 178 -11.47 7.92 11.09
N MET A 179 -10.14 8.00 10.97
CA MET A 179 -9.22 7.88 12.09
C MET A 179 -9.42 9.03 13.09
N ARG A 180 -9.56 8.71 14.38
CA ARG A 180 -9.72 9.70 15.46
C ARG A 180 -8.92 9.29 16.68
N LYS A 181 -8.21 10.22 17.32
CA LYS A 181 -7.40 9.97 18.53
C LYS A 181 -6.41 8.80 18.37
N SER A 182 -5.87 8.62 17.16
CA SER A 182 -5.01 7.49 16.77
C SER A 182 -5.68 6.13 16.96
N THR A 183 -7.01 6.07 16.81
CA THR A 183 -7.79 4.84 16.92
C THR A 183 -8.54 4.57 15.62
N PHE A 184 -8.60 3.28 15.27
CA PHE A 184 -9.51 2.74 14.27
C PHE A 184 -10.71 2.14 15.00
N GLU A 185 -11.90 2.67 14.74
CA GLU A 185 -13.14 2.10 15.22
C GLU A 185 -13.57 0.95 14.31
N ILE A 186 -13.67 -0.24 14.90
CA ILE A 186 -14.06 -1.45 14.20
C ILE A 186 -15.56 -1.35 13.85
N PRO A 187 -15.93 -1.51 12.57
CA PRO A 187 -17.33 -1.56 12.16
C PRO A 187 -18.14 -2.62 12.92
N GLU A 188 -19.41 -2.33 13.19
CA GLU A 188 -20.31 -3.22 13.94
C GLU A 188 -20.42 -4.61 13.30
N GLU A 189 -20.41 -4.70 11.97
CA GLU A 189 -20.45 -5.98 11.27
C GLU A 189 -19.22 -6.85 11.57
N PHE A 190 -18.06 -6.22 11.73
CA PHE A 190 -16.82 -6.92 12.08
C PHE A 190 -16.82 -7.30 13.56
N MET A 191 -17.32 -6.42 14.44
CA MET A 191 -17.50 -6.73 15.86
C MET A 191 -18.45 -7.92 16.07
N THR A 192 -19.52 -8.01 15.27
CA THR A 192 -20.46 -9.14 15.32
C THR A 192 -19.78 -10.45 14.95
N GLU A 193 -18.90 -10.44 13.93
CA GLU A 193 -18.14 -11.63 13.54
C GLU A 193 -17.10 -12.03 14.60
N LEU A 194 -16.48 -11.04 15.27
CA LEU A 194 -15.57 -11.30 16.37
C LEU A 194 -16.27 -11.93 17.58
N GLY A 195 -17.60 -11.82 17.71
CA GLY A 195 -18.38 -12.46 18.76
C GLY A 195 -17.95 -12.04 20.17
N ASP A 196 -17.72 -13.01 21.06
CA ASP A 196 -17.38 -12.78 22.47
C ASP A 196 -15.90 -12.40 22.71
N VAL A 197 -15.24 -11.73 21.76
CA VAL A 197 -13.88 -11.22 21.99
C VAL A 197 -13.95 -10.19 23.13
N VAL A 198 -13.47 -10.62 24.30
CA VAL A 198 -13.46 -9.84 25.53
C VAL A 198 -12.42 -8.71 25.43
N ASP A 199 -12.82 -7.53 25.89
CA ASP A 199 -11.97 -6.35 26.05
C ASP A 199 -10.62 -6.72 26.70
N GLY A 200 -9.51 -6.26 26.13
CA GLY A 200 -8.17 -6.57 26.64
C GLY A 200 -7.54 -7.89 26.19
N ARG A 201 -8.19 -8.70 25.33
CA ARG A 201 -7.49 -9.79 24.63
C ARG A 201 -6.46 -9.23 23.61
N PRO A 202 -5.27 -9.86 23.49
CA PRO A 202 -4.26 -9.48 22.51
C PRO A 202 -4.73 -9.71 21.07
#